data_AF-Q93HS8-F1
#
_entry.id   AF-Q93HS8-F1
#
_cell.length_a   1.000
_cell.length_b   1.000
_cell.length_c   1.000
_cell.angle_alpha   90.00
_cell.angle_beta   90.00
_cell.angle_gamma   90.00
#
_symmetry.space_group_name_H-M   'P 1'
#
loop_
_entity.id
_entity.type
_entity.pdbx_description
1 polymer ?
#
loop_
_entity_poly.entity_id
_entity_poly.type
_entity_poly.pdbx_seq_one_letter_code
_entity_poly.pdbx_strand_id
1 'polypeptide(L)'
;MLALEAFGRVDHRHPAGTSLIETATSEFLGRIDRAAVSRAFADAAYGAYLSSAGKRIIVDKTPRYWMVLDYLDLLYPEAPHILLMRNPYAIAASLKSTWGVPLQAKSSRSVSLSSLADLMLRLPDVIASSLADLVLGLPKLAAHRDRRQTMVVQYERLAACPEEEIQRLIAGLGCDPKDTAATSTARADYLHSSSFGDRKILERRTVDEKSVDAWQVQLSVEEMQTITDLIGVELMIQLGYEAELRHAQQAGVVDKGREVTELYRQIFRMWWDLRLSKERAWSSISANPLAFGGQSRTHAPHQMRPQGTMRSIYPEPTSTKIRS
;
A
#
# COMPACT_ATOMS: atom_id res chain seq x y z
N MET A 1 24.00 17.60 -0.78
CA MET A 1 24.83 16.80 -1.71
C MET A 1 24.96 15.34 -1.28
N LEU A 2 25.40 15.01 -0.06
CA LEU A 2 25.48 13.62 0.41
C LEU A 2 24.13 12.87 0.31
N ALA A 3 23.05 13.45 0.85
CA ALA A 3 21.72 12.86 0.71
C ALA A 3 21.22 12.81 -0.74
N LEU A 4 21.72 13.67 -1.64
CA LEU A 4 21.31 13.65 -3.06
C LEU A 4 22.06 12.55 -3.84
N GLU A 5 23.36 12.36 -3.57
CA GLU A 5 24.18 11.32 -4.19
C GLU A 5 23.62 9.92 -3.92
N ALA A 6 23.09 9.70 -2.72
CA ALA A 6 22.48 8.45 -2.33
C ALA A 6 20.93 8.44 -2.46
N PHE A 7 20.33 9.41 -3.16
CA PHE A 7 18.88 9.53 -3.36
C PHE A 7 18.05 9.35 -2.07
N GLY A 8 18.44 10.06 -1.02
CA GLY A 8 17.81 10.05 0.30
C GLY A 8 18.27 8.92 1.22
N ARG A 9 19.15 8.02 0.75
CA ARG A 9 19.80 7.03 1.62
C ARG A 9 21.05 7.63 2.25
N VAL A 10 21.47 7.10 3.38
CA VAL A 10 22.71 7.49 4.05
C VAL A 10 23.55 6.24 4.24
N ASP A 11 24.82 6.28 3.85
CA ASP A 11 25.75 5.21 4.15
C ASP A 11 25.88 5.07 5.68
N HIS A 12 25.61 3.87 6.19
CA HIS A 12 25.71 3.54 7.62
C HIS A 12 27.11 3.78 8.21
N ARG A 13 28.14 3.86 7.37
CA ARG A 13 29.53 4.16 7.77
C ARG A 13 29.80 5.66 7.88
N HIS A 14 28.87 6.51 7.46
CA HIS A 14 29.07 7.96 7.53
C HIS A 14 29.18 8.40 9.00
N PRO A 15 30.23 9.15 9.39
CA PRO A 15 30.50 9.46 10.80
C PRO A 15 29.40 10.28 11.49
N ALA A 16 28.64 11.05 10.73
CA ALA A 16 27.46 11.77 11.24
C ALA A 16 26.23 10.88 11.50
N GLY A 17 26.21 9.66 10.96
CA GLY A 17 25.06 8.75 11.01
C GLY A 17 23.86 9.21 10.17
N THR A 18 22.87 8.32 10.03
CA THR A 18 21.64 8.56 9.25
C THR A 18 20.78 9.68 9.82
N SER A 19 20.56 9.68 11.15
CA SER A 19 19.68 10.64 11.83
C SER A 19 20.15 12.10 11.71
N LEU A 20 21.46 12.36 11.85
CA LEU A 20 21.99 13.72 11.73
C LEU A 20 21.89 14.23 10.28
N ILE A 21 22.15 13.36 9.30
CA ILE A 21 22.02 13.72 7.88
C ILE A 21 20.55 13.96 7.52
N GLU A 22 19.63 13.13 8.02
CA GLU A 22 18.19 13.34 7.84
C GLU A 22 17.73 14.68 8.44
N THR A 23 18.21 15.00 9.64
CA THR A 23 17.91 16.29 10.32
C THR A 23 18.45 17.46 9.50
N ALA A 24 19.72 17.42 9.11
CA ALA A 24 20.34 18.49 8.31
C ALA A 24 19.67 18.65 6.93
N THR A 25 19.29 17.53 6.30
CA THR A 25 18.57 17.54 5.03
C THR A 25 17.17 18.12 5.23
N SER A 26 16.45 17.73 6.27
CA SER A 26 15.13 18.24 6.60
C SER A 26 15.14 19.73 6.90
N GLU A 27 16.14 20.20 7.65
CA GLU A 27 16.34 21.62 7.94
C GLU A 27 16.62 22.42 6.68
N PHE A 28 17.54 21.96 5.83
CA PHE A 28 17.83 22.59 4.55
C PHE A 28 16.59 22.63 3.65
N LEU A 29 15.92 21.49 3.46
CA LEU A 29 14.70 21.40 2.67
C LEU A 29 13.56 22.22 3.28
N GLY A 30 13.57 22.48 4.60
CA GLY A 30 12.58 23.34 5.27
C GLY A 30 12.74 24.82 4.93
N ARG A 31 13.89 25.24 4.39
CA ARG A 31 14.20 26.63 4.04
C ARG A 31 13.95 26.95 2.55
N ILE A 32 13.58 25.96 1.76
CA ILE A 32 13.38 26.10 0.31
C ILE A 32 11.93 25.78 -0.05
N ASP A 33 11.52 26.19 -1.25
CA ASP A 33 10.27 25.74 -1.84
C ASP A 33 10.36 24.26 -2.20
N ARG A 34 9.93 23.40 -1.27
CA ARG A 34 9.92 21.94 -1.45
C ARG A 34 9.09 21.51 -2.65
N ALA A 35 7.97 22.18 -2.93
CA ALA A 35 7.11 21.79 -4.04
C ALA A 35 7.81 22.05 -5.38
N ALA A 36 8.44 23.21 -5.54
CA ALA A 36 9.20 23.55 -6.74
C ALA A 36 10.37 22.57 -6.98
N VAL A 37 11.14 22.25 -5.93
CA VAL A 37 12.28 21.32 -6.03
C VAL A 37 11.81 19.89 -6.33
N SER A 38 10.75 19.43 -5.66
CA SER A 38 10.18 18.11 -5.93
C SER A 38 9.62 18.00 -7.34
N ARG A 39 8.96 19.05 -7.86
CA ARG A 39 8.49 19.10 -9.24
C ARG A 39 9.66 19.00 -10.21
N ALA A 40 10.71 19.80 -10.02
CA ALA A 40 11.89 19.78 -10.89
C ALA A 40 12.57 18.40 -10.89
N PHE A 41 12.65 17.74 -9.74
CA PHE A 41 13.17 16.37 -9.64
C PHE A 41 12.28 15.37 -10.39
N ALA A 42 10.97 15.41 -10.16
CA ALA A 42 10.02 14.53 -10.82
C ALA A 42 10.01 14.73 -12.35
N ASP A 43 10.01 15.96 -12.83
CA ASP A 43 10.07 16.30 -14.26
C ASP A 43 11.36 15.74 -14.90
N ALA A 44 12.50 15.87 -14.23
CA ALA A 44 13.77 15.32 -14.72
C ALA A 44 13.74 13.78 -14.74
N ALA A 45 13.29 13.15 -13.66
CA ALA A 45 13.27 11.69 -13.53
C ALA A 45 12.28 11.03 -14.51
N TYR A 46 11.03 11.48 -14.51
CA TYR A 46 10.01 10.95 -15.40
C TYR A 46 10.24 11.37 -16.86
N GLY A 47 10.77 12.58 -17.10
CA GLY A 47 11.14 13.03 -18.44
C GLY A 47 12.25 12.17 -19.07
N ALA A 48 13.27 11.79 -18.29
CA ALA A 48 14.30 10.86 -18.74
C ALA A 48 13.71 9.48 -19.08
N TYR A 49 12.83 8.96 -18.23
CA TYR A 49 12.13 7.70 -18.47
C TYR A 49 11.30 7.74 -19.76
N LEU A 50 10.46 8.77 -19.93
CA LEU A 50 9.65 8.99 -21.13
C LEU A 50 10.50 9.08 -22.41
N SER A 51 11.60 9.84 -22.34
CA SER A 51 12.52 10.02 -23.47
C SER A 51 13.13 8.69 -23.91
N SER A 52 13.63 7.90 -22.95
CA SER A 52 14.20 6.57 -23.25
C SER A 52 13.17 5.57 -23.78
N ALA A 53 11.92 5.68 -23.34
CA ALA A 53 10.82 4.81 -23.79
C ALA A 53 10.17 5.30 -25.11
N GLY A 54 10.55 6.47 -25.62
CA GLY A 54 9.90 7.09 -26.77
C GLY A 54 8.41 7.39 -26.54
N LYS A 55 8.03 7.70 -25.30
CA LYS A 55 6.65 7.98 -24.89
C LYS A 55 6.48 9.45 -24.51
N ARG A 56 5.24 9.94 -24.58
CA ARG A 56 4.90 11.33 -24.24
C ARG A 56 4.13 11.49 -22.93
N ILE A 57 3.51 10.42 -22.46
CA ILE A 57 2.64 10.41 -21.28
C ILE A 57 3.11 9.28 -20.38
N ILE A 58 3.22 9.59 -19.08
CA ILE A 58 3.42 8.60 -18.04
C ILE A 58 2.12 8.43 -17.25
N VAL A 59 1.81 7.19 -16.89
CA VAL A 59 0.72 6.87 -15.97
C VAL A 59 1.35 6.20 -14.76
N ASP A 60 1.43 6.92 -13.64
CA ASP A 60 1.93 6.36 -12.38
C ASP A 60 0.78 5.77 -11.57
N LYS A 61 0.75 4.45 -11.46
CA LYS A 61 -0.28 3.72 -10.72
C LYS A 61 0.30 3.20 -9.43
N THR A 62 -0.06 3.85 -8.33
CA THR A 62 0.25 3.41 -6.97
C THR A 62 -1.01 3.47 -6.11
N PRO A 63 -1.58 2.32 -5.67
CA PRO A 63 -2.86 2.29 -4.93
C PRO A 63 -2.86 3.15 -3.66
N ARG A 64 -1.68 3.32 -3.02
CA ARG A 64 -1.51 4.10 -1.79
C ARG A 64 -1.29 5.60 -2.00
N TYR A 65 -1.49 6.12 -3.21
CA TYR A 65 -1.50 7.56 -3.42
C TYR A 65 -2.57 8.31 -2.64
N TRP A 66 -3.57 7.60 -2.10
CA TRP A 66 -4.48 8.16 -1.07
C TRP A 66 -3.73 8.81 0.11
N MET A 67 -2.47 8.42 0.38
CA MET A 67 -1.64 9.00 1.43
C MET A 67 -1.06 10.38 1.09
N VAL A 68 -0.96 10.71 -0.20
CA VAL A 68 -0.22 11.89 -0.70
C VAL A 68 -1.01 12.68 -1.75
N LEU A 69 -2.34 12.56 -1.79
CA LEU A 69 -3.20 13.25 -2.77
C LEU A 69 -2.98 14.77 -2.77
N ASP A 70 -2.97 15.40 -1.60
CA ASP A 70 -2.76 16.86 -1.47
C ASP A 70 -1.38 17.28 -2.00
N TYR A 71 -0.37 16.42 -1.82
CA TYR A 71 0.97 16.66 -2.33
C TYR A 71 1.04 16.51 -3.85
N LEU A 72 0.32 15.55 -4.42
CA LEU A 72 0.20 15.39 -5.87
C LEU A 72 -0.55 16.58 -6.50
N ASP A 73 -1.64 17.03 -5.89
CA ASP A 73 -2.40 18.20 -6.35
C ASP A 73 -1.57 19.50 -6.24
N LEU A 74 -0.70 19.61 -5.22
CA LEU A 74 0.26 20.71 -5.11
C LEU A 74 1.33 20.66 -6.21
N LEU A 75 1.86 19.47 -6.48
CA LEU A 75 2.91 19.24 -7.47
C LEU A 75 2.41 19.40 -8.90
N TYR A 76 1.25 18.87 -9.24
CA TYR A 76 0.71 18.90 -10.58
C TYR A 76 -0.79 19.21 -10.53
N PRO A 77 -1.17 20.48 -10.26
CA PRO A 77 -2.56 20.86 -10.05
C PRO A 77 -3.44 20.64 -11.28
N GLU A 78 -2.81 20.57 -12.47
CA GLU A 78 -3.47 20.33 -13.75
C GLU A 78 -3.40 18.86 -14.23
N ALA A 79 -2.81 17.95 -13.45
CA ALA A 79 -2.71 16.54 -13.84
C ALA A 79 -4.07 15.85 -13.79
N PRO A 80 -4.47 15.13 -14.86
CA PRO A 80 -5.62 14.24 -14.84
C PRO A 80 -5.39 13.08 -13.86
N HIS A 81 -6.39 12.78 -13.04
CA HIS A 81 -6.40 11.61 -12.16
C HIS A 81 -7.41 10.59 -12.65
N ILE A 82 -7.01 9.31 -12.69
CA ILE A 82 -7.92 8.20 -12.93
C ILE A 82 -8.25 7.57 -11.58
N LEU A 83 -9.46 7.77 -11.11
CA LEU A 83 -9.93 7.19 -9.86
C LEU A 83 -10.71 5.90 -10.14
N LEU A 84 -10.02 4.77 -9.98
CA LEU A 84 -10.62 3.43 -10.11
C LEU A 84 -11.28 3.03 -8.78
N MET A 85 -12.61 2.96 -8.81
CA MET A 85 -13.46 2.54 -7.69
C MET A 85 -13.97 1.13 -7.92
N ARG A 86 -14.18 0.37 -6.85
CA ARG A 86 -14.70 -1.00 -6.89
C ARG A 86 -15.58 -1.23 -5.67
N ASN A 87 -16.56 -2.12 -5.81
CA ASN A 87 -17.40 -2.60 -4.72
C ASN A 87 -16.52 -2.98 -3.51
N PRO A 88 -16.74 -2.37 -2.34
CA PRO A 88 -15.92 -2.64 -1.16
C PRO A 88 -15.93 -4.10 -0.70
N TYR A 89 -17.05 -4.82 -0.86
CA TYR A 89 -17.09 -6.27 -0.58
C TYR A 89 -16.19 -7.05 -1.55
N ALA A 90 -16.17 -6.68 -2.83
CA ALA A 90 -15.29 -7.30 -3.81
C ALA A 90 -13.80 -7.00 -3.55
N ILE A 91 -13.46 -5.80 -3.08
CA ILE A 91 -12.10 -5.48 -2.63
C ILE A 91 -11.71 -6.38 -1.45
N ALA A 92 -12.57 -6.48 -0.43
CA ALA A 92 -12.30 -7.29 0.74
C ALA A 92 -12.17 -8.79 0.42
N ALA A 93 -13.05 -9.34 -0.42
CA ALA A 93 -12.95 -10.72 -0.92
C ALA A 93 -11.62 -10.96 -1.67
N SER A 94 -11.18 -9.98 -2.46
CA SER A 94 -9.87 -10.03 -3.11
C SER A 94 -8.71 -9.98 -2.09
N LEU A 95 -8.80 -9.16 -1.05
CA LEU A 95 -7.78 -9.11 0.01
C LEU A 95 -7.69 -10.45 0.77
N LYS A 96 -8.83 -11.05 1.09
CA LYS A 96 -8.92 -12.38 1.72
C LYS A 96 -8.30 -13.46 0.84
N SER A 97 -8.71 -13.55 -0.42
CA SER A 97 -8.28 -14.63 -1.33
C SER A 97 -6.85 -14.48 -1.84
N THR A 98 -6.34 -13.25 -2.00
CA THR A 98 -4.97 -13.00 -2.51
C THR A 98 -3.94 -12.93 -1.38
N TRP A 99 -4.29 -12.39 -0.22
CA TRP A 99 -3.33 -12.08 0.85
C TRP A 99 -3.66 -12.72 2.20
N GLY A 100 -4.71 -13.54 2.29
CA GLY A 100 -5.08 -14.25 3.51
C GLY A 100 -5.51 -13.33 4.65
N VAL A 101 -5.97 -12.11 4.34
CA VAL A 101 -6.43 -11.13 5.33
C VAL A 101 -7.63 -11.72 6.10
N PRO A 102 -7.52 -11.95 7.43
CA PRO A 102 -8.63 -12.42 8.23
C PRO A 102 -9.65 -11.29 8.39
N LEU A 103 -10.84 -11.48 7.83
CA LEU A 103 -11.95 -10.52 7.93
C LEU A 103 -12.92 -10.86 9.07
N GLN A 104 -12.68 -11.95 9.80
CA GLN A 104 -13.49 -12.32 10.95
C GLN A 104 -13.00 -11.63 12.23
N ALA A 105 -13.83 -10.74 12.77
CA ALA A 105 -13.72 -10.37 14.17
C ALA A 105 -14.20 -11.58 15.01
N LYS A 106 -13.27 -12.31 15.66
CA LYS A 106 -13.67 -13.36 16.61
C LYS A 106 -14.61 -12.73 17.64
N SER A 107 -15.83 -13.27 17.68
CA SER A 107 -16.97 -12.78 18.46
C SER A 107 -16.59 -12.27 19.84
N SER A 108 -17.03 -11.06 20.19
CA SER A 108 -17.38 -10.73 21.57
C SER A 108 -18.50 -9.69 21.55
N ARG A 109 -19.61 -10.08 22.18
CA ARG A 109 -20.77 -9.23 22.43
C ARG A 109 -20.27 -7.96 23.15
N SER A 110 -20.57 -6.80 22.60
CA SER A 110 -20.01 -5.48 22.96
C SER A 110 -18.56 -5.27 22.50
N VAL A 111 -18.41 -4.62 21.34
CA VAL A 111 -17.11 -4.15 20.83
C VAL A 111 -16.67 -2.96 21.68
N SER A 112 -15.76 -3.20 22.63
CA SER A 112 -15.08 -2.13 23.38
C SER A 112 -13.91 -1.58 22.55
N LEU A 113 -13.60 -0.29 22.70
CA LEU A 113 -12.36 0.34 22.18
C LEU A 113 -11.11 -0.50 22.46
N SER A 114 -11.02 -1.08 23.67
CA SER A 114 -9.92 -1.95 24.08
C SER A 114 -9.84 -3.23 23.24
N SER A 115 -10.97 -3.87 22.94
CA SER A 115 -11.01 -5.11 22.15
C SER A 115 -10.61 -4.92 20.68
N LEU A 116 -10.90 -3.74 20.11
CA LEU A 116 -10.49 -3.40 18.75
C LEU A 116 -9.02 -2.98 18.66
N ALA A 117 -8.52 -2.24 19.65
CA ALA A 117 -7.11 -1.90 19.75
C ALA A 117 -6.25 -3.17 19.93
N ASP A 118 -6.69 -4.09 20.79
CA ASP A 118 -6.04 -5.39 20.98
C ASP A 118 -6.07 -6.25 19.72
N LEU A 119 -7.16 -6.19 18.94
CA LEU A 119 -7.21 -6.85 17.63
C LEU A 119 -6.16 -6.26 16.67
N MET A 120 -6.08 -4.93 16.56
CA MET A 120 -5.09 -4.27 15.69
C MET A 120 -3.64 -4.55 16.10
N LEU A 121 -3.35 -4.65 17.40
CA LEU A 121 -2.02 -5.04 17.90
C LEU A 121 -1.64 -6.49 17.56
N ARG A 122 -2.65 -7.35 17.33
CA ARG A 122 -2.46 -8.78 17.07
C ARG A 122 -2.47 -9.14 15.58
N LEU A 123 -2.93 -8.23 14.72
CA LEU A 123 -2.89 -8.44 13.28
C LEU A 123 -1.46 -8.22 12.77
N PRO A 124 -0.95 -9.10 11.89
CA PRO A 124 0.29 -8.82 11.18
C PRO A 124 0.23 -7.49 10.44
N ASP A 125 1.33 -6.73 10.43
CA ASP A 125 1.38 -5.37 9.87
C ASP A 125 0.89 -5.29 8.41
N VAL A 126 1.16 -6.31 7.61
CA VAL A 126 0.72 -6.39 6.21
C VAL A 126 -0.81 -6.38 6.12
N ILE A 127 -1.47 -7.13 7.00
CA ILE A 127 -2.94 -7.25 7.07
C ILE A 127 -3.56 -5.93 7.53
N ALA A 128 -3.03 -5.36 8.61
CA ALA A 128 -3.51 -4.07 9.11
C ALA A 128 -3.32 -2.94 8.07
N SER A 129 -2.25 -2.98 7.28
CA SER A 129 -2.03 -2.02 6.18
C SER A 129 -3.09 -2.14 5.09
N SER A 130 -3.40 -3.37 4.66
CA SER A 130 -4.41 -3.62 3.64
C SER A 130 -5.81 -3.21 4.10
N LEU A 131 -6.12 -3.40 5.39
CA LEU A 131 -7.37 -2.91 5.97
C LEU A 131 -7.39 -1.38 6.09
N ALA A 132 -6.25 -0.74 6.37
CA ALA A 132 -6.15 0.72 6.37
C ALA A 132 -6.44 1.32 4.98
N ASP A 133 -6.09 0.62 3.90
CA ASP A 133 -6.45 1.04 2.54
C ASP A 133 -7.99 1.13 2.36
N LEU A 134 -8.76 0.23 2.98
CA LEU A 134 -10.23 0.27 3.00
C LEU A 134 -10.80 1.30 3.99
N VAL A 135 -10.27 1.32 5.22
CA VAL A 135 -10.83 2.15 6.30
C VAL A 135 -10.46 3.61 6.13
N LEU A 136 -9.21 3.91 5.75
CA LEU A 136 -8.68 5.28 5.66
C LEU A 136 -8.51 5.73 4.21
N GLY A 137 -8.07 4.84 3.32
CA GLY A 137 -7.78 5.16 1.93
C GLY A 137 -9.03 5.39 1.08
N LEU A 138 -9.96 4.43 1.08
CA LEU A 138 -11.20 4.50 0.29
C LEU A 138 -12.01 5.79 0.51
N PRO A 139 -12.24 6.30 1.73
CA PRO A 139 -12.93 7.57 1.94
C PRO A 139 -12.16 8.78 1.43
N LYS A 140 -10.82 8.79 1.57
CA LYS A 140 -9.98 9.86 1.01
C LYS A 140 -10.06 9.88 -0.52
N LEU A 141 -10.00 8.71 -1.13
CA LEU A 141 -10.18 8.54 -2.57
C LEU A 141 -11.58 8.96 -3.02
N ALA A 142 -12.61 8.57 -2.26
CA ALA A 142 -13.99 8.93 -2.51
C ALA A 142 -14.21 10.45 -2.45
N ALA A 143 -13.55 11.16 -1.54
CA ALA A 143 -13.60 12.62 -1.48
C ALA A 143 -12.91 13.29 -2.69
N HIS A 144 -11.95 12.61 -3.33
CA HIS A 144 -11.23 13.12 -4.51
C HIS A 144 -12.02 13.04 -5.82
N ARG A 145 -13.17 12.37 -5.80
CA ARG A 145 -13.99 12.11 -7.00
C ARG A 145 -14.54 13.39 -7.63
N ASP A 146 -14.80 14.41 -6.82
CA ASP A 146 -15.45 15.65 -7.22
C ASP A 146 -14.45 16.68 -7.79
N ARG A 147 -13.15 16.37 -7.76
CA ARG A 147 -12.11 17.21 -8.37
C ARG A 147 -12.30 17.24 -9.89
N ARG A 148 -12.24 18.45 -10.47
CA ARG A 148 -12.51 18.72 -11.91
C ARG A 148 -11.72 17.83 -12.88
N GLN A 149 -10.49 17.49 -12.53
CA GLN A 149 -9.58 16.69 -13.35
C GLN A 149 -9.54 15.20 -12.97
N THR A 150 -10.47 14.76 -12.14
CA THR A 150 -10.63 13.35 -11.79
C THR A 150 -11.62 12.69 -12.73
N MET A 151 -11.17 11.67 -13.44
CA MET A 151 -12.02 10.74 -14.18
C MET A 151 -12.32 9.54 -13.28
N VAL A 152 -13.57 9.40 -12.86
CA VAL A 152 -14.01 8.24 -12.08
C VAL A 152 -14.24 7.04 -13.02
N VAL A 153 -13.78 5.88 -12.59
CA VAL A 153 -13.95 4.60 -13.28
C VAL A 153 -14.51 3.60 -12.29
N GLN A 154 -15.65 3.00 -12.59
CA GLN A 154 -16.14 1.85 -11.84
C GLN A 154 -15.53 0.58 -12.42
N TYR A 155 -14.89 -0.22 -11.56
CA TYR A 155 -14.26 -1.47 -11.95
C TYR A 155 -15.25 -2.41 -12.63
N GLU A 156 -16.49 -2.44 -12.15
CA GLU A 156 -17.55 -3.30 -12.67
C GLU A 156 -17.88 -2.93 -14.13
N ARG A 157 -17.98 -1.63 -14.43
CA ARG A 157 -18.19 -1.14 -15.79
C ARG A 157 -16.96 -1.35 -16.68
N LEU A 158 -15.75 -1.14 -16.14
CA LEU A 158 -14.51 -1.42 -16.86
C LEU A 158 -14.37 -2.91 -17.20
N ALA A 159 -14.85 -3.81 -16.32
CA ALA A 159 -14.82 -5.25 -16.57
C ALA A 159 -15.86 -5.67 -17.61
N ALA A 160 -17.06 -5.07 -17.58
CA ALA A 160 -18.15 -5.39 -18.50
C ALA A 160 -17.99 -4.78 -19.91
N CYS A 161 -17.47 -3.55 -19.99
CA CYS A 161 -17.32 -2.80 -21.24
C CYS A 161 -15.90 -2.21 -21.36
N PRO A 162 -14.84 -3.04 -21.39
CA PRO A 162 -13.47 -2.56 -21.31
C PRO A 162 -13.07 -1.65 -22.48
N GLU A 163 -13.46 -1.97 -23.71
CA GLU A 163 -13.11 -1.13 -24.87
C GLU A 163 -13.72 0.26 -24.77
N GLU A 164 -15.01 0.36 -24.40
CA GLU A 164 -15.71 1.64 -24.26
C GLU A 164 -15.11 2.51 -23.14
N GLU A 165 -14.85 1.91 -21.97
CA GLU A 165 -14.25 2.62 -20.85
C GLU A 165 -12.81 3.05 -21.14
N ILE A 166 -12.01 2.21 -21.80
CA ILE A 166 -10.65 2.57 -22.21
C ILE A 166 -10.66 3.70 -23.23
N GLN A 167 -11.55 3.67 -24.23
CA GLN A 167 -11.68 4.75 -25.21
C GLN A 167 -12.09 6.07 -24.54
N ARG A 168 -13.04 6.02 -23.60
CA ARG A 168 -13.46 7.18 -22.80
C ARG A 168 -12.28 7.78 -22.01
N LEU A 169 -11.47 6.93 -21.39
CA LEU A 169 -10.29 7.39 -20.62
C LEU A 169 -9.23 7.99 -21.52
N ILE A 170 -8.92 7.37 -22.66
CA ILE A 170 -7.92 7.87 -23.61
C ILE A 170 -8.35 9.24 -24.15
N ALA A 171 -9.61 9.38 -24.56
CA ALA A 171 -10.16 10.65 -24.99
C ALA A 171 -10.12 11.70 -23.86
N GLY A 172 -10.46 11.31 -22.63
CA GLY A 172 -10.41 12.20 -21.46
C GLY A 172 -9.00 12.65 -21.07
N LEU A 173 -7.97 11.87 -21.42
CA LEU A 173 -6.56 12.27 -21.30
C LEU A 173 -6.09 13.17 -22.45
N GLY A 174 -6.95 13.50 -23.42
CA GLY A 174 -6.62 14.31 -24.59
C GLY A 174 -5.86 13.55 -25.68
N CYS A 175 -5.91 12.22 -25.66
CA CYS A 175 -5.29 11.35 -26.68
C CYS A 175 -6.33 10.90 -27.71
N ASP A 176 -5.90 10.65 -28.96
CA ASP A 176 -6.76 10.02 -29.97
C ASP A 176 -6.83 8.49 -29.73
N PRO A 177 -8.03 7.90 -29.53
CA PRO A 177 -8.20 6.45 -29.42
C PRO A 177 -7.62 5.65 -30.60
N LYS A 178 -7.52 6.26 -31.78
CA LYS A 178 -6.93 5.62 -32.98
C LYS A 178 -5.41 5.43 -32.86
N ASP A 179 -4.73 6.31 -32.11
CA ASP A 179 -3.28 6.21 -31.88
C ASP A 179 -2.92 5.03 -30.97
N THR A 180 -3.88 4.52 -30.20
CA THR A 180 -3.69 3.41 -29.25
C THR A 180 -4.00 2.02 -29.82
N ALA A 181 -4.81 1.94 -30.89
CA ALA A 181 -5.27 0.66 -31.48
C ALA A 181 -4.13 -0.20 -32.07
N ALA A 182 -2.97 0.41 -32.37
CA ALA A 182 -1.81 -0.28 -32.95
C ALA A 182 -1.01 -1.15 -31.96
N THR A 183 -1.37 -1.19 -30.67
CA THR A 183 -0.53 -1.79 -29.61
C THR A 183 -1.16 -3.02 -28.95
N SER A 184 -1.97 -3.81 -29.66
CA SER A 184 -2.73 -4.91 -29.05
C SER A 184 -1.93 -6.17 -28.69
N THR A 185 -0.61 -6.20 -28.86
CA THR A 185 0.14 -7.48 -28.69
C THR A 185 1.56 -7.37 -28.12
N ALA A 186 2.03 -6.19 -27.72
CA ALA A 186 3.22 -6.07 -26.88
C ALA A 186 2.81 -6.24 -25.40
N ARG A 187 2.30 -7.41 -25.05
CA ARG A 187 1.94 -7.74 -23.67
C ARG A 187 3.21 -7.72 -22.80
N ALA A 188 3.20 -6.90 -21.76
CA ALA A 188 3.56 -7.31 -20.40
C ALA A 188 4.94 -7.95 -20.11
N ASP A 189 5.95 -7.88 -20.97
CA ASP A 189 7.29 -8.41 -20.64
C ASP A 189 7.87 -7.79 -19.36
N TYR A 190 7.57 -6.51 -19.12
CA TYR A 190 7.95 -5.82 -17.88
C TYR A 190 7.20 -6.33 -16.62
N LEU A 191 5.99 -6.89 -16.77
CA LEU A 191 5.25 -7.46 -15.64
C LEU A 191 5.87 -8.77 -15.16
N HIS A 192 6.56 -9.49 -16.05
CA HIS A 192 7.34 -10.68 -15.67
C HIS A 192 8.62 -10.33 -14.90
N SER A 193 9.22 -9.16 -15.14
CA SER A 193 10.42 -8.70 -14.45
C SER A 193 10.13 -7.84 -13.20
N SER A 194 8.90 -7.36 -13.02
CA SER A 194 8.48 -6.60 -11.84
C SER A 194 8.26 -7.51 -10.62
N SER A 195 8.82 -7.12 -9.47
CA SER A 195 8.51 -7.71 -8.17
C SER A 195 7.23 -7.15 -7.54
N PHE A 196 6.62 -6.12 -8.14
CA PHE A 196 5.48 -5.38 -7.60
C PHE A 196 4.24 -5.50 -8.50
N GLY A 197 3.06 -5.53 -7.87
CA GLY A 197 1.75 -5.64 -8.54
C GLY A 197 1.04 -6.96 -8.25
N ASP A 198 -0.20 -7.10 -8.73
CA ASP A 198 -0.96 -8.35 -8.61
C ASP A 198 -0.46 -9.35 -9.66
N ARG A 199 0.10 -10.48 -9.20
CA ARG A 199 0.63 -11.54 -10.06
C ARG A 199 -0.45 -12.33 -10.77
N LYS A 200 -1.71 -12.28 -10.32
CA LYS A 200 -2.85 -12.93 -11.00
C LYS A 200 -3.08 -12.37 -12.41
N ILE A 201 -2.53 -11.19 -12.73
CA ILE A 201 -2.57 -10.65 -14.10
C ILE A 201 -1.81 -11.53 -15.11
N LEU A 202 -0.79 -12.28 -14.66
CA LEU A 202 -0.01 -13.18 -15.52
C LEU A 202 -0.76 -14.48 -15.82
N GLU A 203 -1.73 -14.84 -15.00
CA GLU A 203 -2.54 -16.05 -15.14
C GLU A 203 -3.73 -15.84 -16.09
N ARG A 204 -4.07 -14.58 -16.42
CA ARG A 204 -5.27 -14.23 -17.17
C ARG A 204 -4.94 -13.67 -18.55
N ARG A 205 -5.56 -14.25 -19.59
CA ARG A 205 -5.39 -13.83 -20.99
C ARG A 205 -6.46 -12.85 -21.47
N THR A 206 -7.49 -12.59 -20.70
CA THR A 206 -8.58 -11.66 -21.04
C THR A 206 -9.08 -10.96 -19.77
N VAL A 207 -9.72 -9.81 -19.93
CA VAL A 207 -10.55 -9.22 -18.87
C VAL A 207 -11.70 -10.21 -18.61
N ASP A 208 -11.96 -10.53 -17.35
CA ASP A 208 -13.10 -11.37 -16.96
C ASP A 208 -13.92 -10.70 -15.86
N GLU A 209 -15.24 -10.89 -15.95
CA GLU A 209 -16.21 -10.38 -14.96
C GLU A 209 -16.29 -11.28 -13.72
N LYS A 210 -15.59 -12.42 -13.70
CA LYS A 210 -15.70 -13.44 -12.63
C LYS A 210 -15.41 -12.89 -11.24
N SER A 211 -14.65 -11.79 -11.14
CA SER A 211 -14.30 -11.19 -9.86
C SER A 211 -15.27 -10.10 -9.38
N VAL A 212 -16.24 -9.68 -10.21
CA VAL A 212 -17.22 -8.64 -9.87
C VAL A 212 -18.11 -9.12 -8.73
N ASP A 213 -18.75 -10.29 -8.88
CA ASP A 213 -19.69 -10.85 -7.91
C ASP A 213 -19.12 -11.94 -7.01
N ALA A 214 -17.82 -12.24 -7.14
CA ALA A 214 -17.16 -13.30 -6.38
C ALA A 214 -17.31 -13.14 -4.85
N TRP A 215 -17.49 -11.92 -4.37
CA TRP A 215 -17.68 -11.61 -2.95
C TRP A 215 -18.92 -12.29 -2.35
N GLN A 216 -19.99 -12.48 -3.13
CA GLN A 216 -21.26 -13.05 -2.66
C GLN A 216 -21.07 -14.50 -2.15
N VAL A 217 -20.11 -15.24 -2.73
CA VAL A 217 -19.79 -16.62 -2.33
C VAL A 217 -18.53 -16.73 -1.48
N GLN A 218 -17.64 -15.74 -1.53
CA GLN A 218 -16.35 -15.77 -0.83
C GLN A 218 -16.41 -15.21 0.59
N LEU A 219 -17.41 -14.38 0.89
CA LEU A 219 -17.58 -13.74 2.18
C LEU A 219 -18.72 -14.38 2.97
N SER A 220 -18.48 -14.67 4.25
CA SER A 220 -19.57 -15.00 5.18
C SER A 220 -20.35 -13.73 5.54
N VAL A 221 -21.55 -13.91 6.11
CA VAL A 221 -22.36 -12.80 6.64
C VAL A 221 -21.59 -12.00 7.69
N GLU A 222 -20.79 -12.65 8.54
CA GLU A 222 -19.99 -11.95 9.55
C GLU A 222 -18.84 -11.13 8.92
N GLU A 223 -18.26 -11.62 7.82
CA GLU A 223 -17.22 -10.88 7.10
C GLU A 223 -17.83 -9.67 6.38
N MET A 224 -19.00 -9.84 5.73
CA MET A 224 -19.75 -8.71 5.17
C MET A 224 -20.15 -7.71 6.24
N GLN A 225 -20.55 -8.16 7.43
CA GLN A 225 -20.81 -7.27 8.57
C GLN A 225 -19.56 -6.49 8.96
N THR A 226 -18.41 -7.16 9.08
CA THR A 226 -17.15 -6.51 9.44
C THR A 226 -16.75 -5.44 8.42
N ILE A 227 -16.89 -5.73 7.12
CA ILE A 227 -16.60 -4.77 6.05
C ILE A 227 -17.55 -3.56 6.13
N THR A 228 -18.83 -3.82 6.38
CA THR A 228 -19.84 -2.76 6.53
C THR A 228 -19.52 -1.86 7.72
N ASP A 229 -19.12 -2.45 8.86
CA ASP A 229 -18.72 -1.71 10.05
C ASP A 229 -17.47 -0.85 9.79
N LEU A 230 -16.47 -1.39 9.06
CA LEU A 230 -15.21 -0.72 8.74
C LEU A 230 -15.37 0.48 7.78
N ILE A 231 -16.32 0.39 6.84
CA ILE A 231 -16.45 1.33 5.73
C ILE A 231 -17.59 2.33 5.98
N GLY A 232 -18.69 1.85 6.55
CA GLY A 232 -19.91 2.60 6.81
C GLY A 232 -20.88 2.54 5.64
N VAL A 233 -22.17 2.44 5.97
CA VAL A 233 -23.28 2.38 5.01
C VAL A 233 -23.34 3.64 4.16
N GLU A 234 -23.12 4.82 4.74
CA GLU A 234 -23.22 6.07 4.00
C GLU A 234 -22.19 6.15 2.88
N LEU A 235 -20.96 5.69 3.13
CA LEU A 235 -19.92 5.70 2.09
C LEU A 235 -20.25 4.69 0.99
N MET A 236 -20.78 3.51 1.31
CA MET A 236 -21.19 2.54 0.29
C MET A 236 -22.29 3.10 -0.62
N ILE A 237 -23.28 3.78 -0.05
CA ILE A 237 -24.34 4.46 -0.80
C ILE A 237 -23.75 5.58 -1.67
N GLN A 238 -22.89 6.44 -1.10
CA GLN A 238 -22.25 7.53 -1.83
C GLN A 238 -21.40 7.05 -3.01
N LEU A 239 -20.84 5.85 -2.92
CA LEU A 239 -20.06 5.22 -3.98
C LEU A 239 -20.93 4.51 -5.04
N GLY A 240 -22.25 4.42 -4.81
CA GLY A 240 -23.19 3.79 -5.72
C GLY A 240 -23.42 2.29 -5.50
N TYR A 241 -22.94 1.73 -4.38
CA TYR A 241 -23.02 0.29 -4.08
C TYR A 241 -24.21 -0.06 -3.17
N GLU A 242 -25.35 0.59 -3.38
CA GLU A 242 -26.56 0.37 -2.59
C GLU A 242 -27.17 -1.02 -2.84
N ALA A 243 -27.09 -1.53 -4.07
CA ALA A 243 -27.64 -2.84 -4.41
C ALA A 243 -26.89 -3.97 -3.68
N GLU A 244 -25.55 -3.89 -3.64
CA GLU A 244 -24.69 -4.83 -2.95
C GLU A 244 -24.86 -4.74 -1.43
N LEU A 245 -25.04 -3.53 -0.90
CA LEU A 245 -25.40 -3.36 0.50
C LEU A 245 -26.76 -4.00 0.82
N ARG A 246 -27.79 -3.82 -0.02
CA ARG A 246 -29.10 -4.46 0.16
C ARG A 246 -28.99 -5.98 0.11
N HIS A 247 -28.17 -6.54 -0.77
CA HIS A 247 -27.90 -7.98 -0.80
C HIS A 247 -27.29 -8.46 0.52
N ALA A 248 -26.27 -7.77 1.03
CA ALA A 248 -25.66 -8.10 2.31
C ALA A 248 -26.68 -8.00 3.47
N GLN A 249 -27.56 -6.99 3.45
CA GLN A 249 -28.62 -6.82 4.45
C GLN A 249 -29.65 -7.95 4.41
N GLN A 250 -30.05 -8.40 3.22
CA GLN A 250 -30.92 -9.57 3.06
C GLN A 250 -30.27 -10.86 3.58
N ALA A 251 -28.94 -10.96 3.52
CA ALA A 251 -28.19 -12.07 4.09
C ALA A 251 -28.01 -11.98 5.61
N GLY A 252 -28.35 -10.86 6.25
CA GLY A 252 -28.32 -10.66 7.70
C GLY A 252 -27.34 -9.61 8.20
N VAL A 253 -26.69 -8.85 7.32
CA VAL A 253 -25.90 -7.67 7.74
C VAL A 253 -26.81 -6.55 8.22
N VAL A 254 -26.42 -5.89 9.31
CA VAL A 254 -27.15 -4.76 9.88
C VAL A 254 -26.31 -3.50 9.85
N ASP A 255 -26.95 -2.35 9.66
CA ASP A 255 -26.31 -1.06 9.88
C ASP A 255 -26.18 -0.82 11.40
N LYS A 256 -24.93 -0.76 11.90
CA LYS A 256 -24.65 -0.49 13.31
C LYS A 256 -24.49 1.00 13.62
N GLY A 257 -24.69 1.86 12.63
CA GLY A 257 -24.60 3.31 12.76
C GLY A 257 -23.20 3.85 12.52
N ARG A 258 -23.16 5.14 12.17
CA ARG A 258 -21.95 5.90 11.85
C ARG A 258 -20.92 5.89 12.98
N GLU A 259 -21.38 5.84 14.23
CA GLU A 259 -20.51 5.86 15.41
C GLU A 259 -19.55 4.68 15.44
N VAL A 260 -20.01 3.49 15.01
CA VAL A 260 -19.16 2.29 14.93
C VAL A 260 -18.09 2.47 13.86
N THR A 261 -18.47 2.95 12.68
CA THR A 261 -17.51 3.22 11.60
C THR A 261 -16.48 4.27 12.00
N GLU A 262 -16.89 5.36 12.65
CA GLU A 262 -15.95 6.37 13.14
C GLU A 262 -15.02 5.83 14.23
N LEU A 263 -15.48 4.91 15.06
CA LEU A 263 -14.63 4.22 16.03
C LEU A 263 -13.51 3.45 15.34
N TYR A 264 -13.83 2.65 14.32
CA TYR A 264 -12.83 1.95 13.51
C TYR A 264 -11.87 2.94 12.85
N ARG A 265 -12.38 4.03 12.26
CA ARG A 265 -11.53 5.06 11.66
C ARG A 265 -10.53 5.65 12.64
N GLN A 266 -10.97 5.98 13.86
CA GLN A 266 -10.08 6.53 14.90
C GLN A 266 -8.99 5.54 15.29
N ILE A 267 -9.34 4.26 15.48
CA ILE A 267 -8.38 3.22 15.84
C ILE A 267 -7.36 3.02 14.72
N PHE A 268 -7.82 2.91 13.47
CA PHE A 268 -6.92 2.77 12.32
C PHE A 268 -6.02 3.99 12.14
N ARG A 269 -6.52 5.22 12.38
CA ARG A 269 -5.68 6.43 12.37
C ARG A 269 -4.59 6.38 13.43
N MET A 270 -4.95 6.08 14.67
CA MET A 270 -3.99 5.98 15.77
C MET A 270 -2.92 4.92 15.48
N TRP A 271 -3.32 3.74 15.01
CA TRP A 271 -2.38 2.68 14.61
C TRP A 271 -1.47 3.15 13.45
N TRP A 272 -2.04 3.79 12.43
CA TRP A 272 -1.31 4.29 11.27
C TRP A 272 -0.26 5.34 11.66
N ASP A 273 -0.63 6.29 12.51
CA ASP A 273 0.25 7.36 12.97
C ASP A 273 1.38 6.84 13.87
N LEU A 274 1.07 5.87 14.74
CA LEU A 274 2.09 5.17 15.54
C LEU A 274 3.09 4.43 14.66
N ARG A 275 2.63 3.83 13.56
CA ARG A 275 3.52 3.18 12.59
C ARG A 275 4.42 4.18 11.88
N LEU A 276 3.86 5.28 11.36
CA LEU A 276 4.66 6.35 10.75
C LEU A 276 5.71 6.92 11.73
N SER A 277 5.37 6.96 13.01
CA SER A 277 6.28 7.37 14.08
C SER A 277 7.34 6.31 14.38
N LYS A 278 6.97 5.03 14.41
CA LYS A 278 7.92 3.91 14.56
C LYS A 278 8.84 3.77 13.37
N GLU A 279 8.40 3.97 12.14
CA GLU A 279 9.28 3.93 10.96
C GLU A 279 10.31 5.07 11.02
N ARG A 280 9.93 6.27 11.48
CA ARG A 280 10.87 7.37 11.80
C ARG A 280 11.77 7.05 12.99
N ALA A 281 11.27 6.37 14.01
CA ALA A 281 12.06 5.97 15.18
C ALA A 281 13.01 4.79 14.88
N TRP A 282 12.62 3.82 14.04
CA TRP A 282 13.46 2.67 13.68
C TRP A 282 14.56 3.07 12.71
N SER A 283 14.29 4.00 11.80
CA SER A 283 15.36 4.67 11.04
C SER A 283 16.34 5.42 11.95
N SER A 284 15.90 5.85 13.14
CA SER A 284 16.78 6.41 14.18
C SER A 284 17.46 5.38 15.11
N ILE A 285 16.87 4.19 15.34
CA ILE A 285 17.38 3.14 16.25
C ILE A 285 18.25 2.10 15.52
N SER A 286 17.96 1.75 14.26
CA SER A 286 18.85 0.93 13.43
C SER A 286 20.16 1.67 13.08
N ALA A 287 20.22 2.97 13.37
CA ALA A 287 21.43 3.78 13.33
C ALA A 287 22.30 3.64 14.61
N ASN A 288 21.94 2.76 15.57
CA ASN A 288 22.73 2.61 16.80
C ASN A 288 22.71 1.20 17.41
N PRO A 289 23.44 0.22 16.84
CA PRO A 289 23.82 -0.98 17.57
C PRO A 289 25.20 -0.75 18.19
N LEU A 290 25.27 -0.09 19.36
CA LEU A 290 26.31 -0.24 20.40
C LEU A 290 26.14 0.85 21.47
N ALA A 291 25.22 0.63 22.40
CA ALA A 291 25.20 1.34 23.68
C ALA A 291 24.82 0.40 24.82
N PHE A 292 25.51 -0.73 24.93
CA PHE A 292 25.71 -1.41 26.21
C PHE A 292 27.11 -2.00 26.23
N GLY A 293 28.05 -1.25 26.80
CA GLY A 293 29.43 -1.69 26.93
C GLY A 293 30.33 -0.62 27.54
N GLY A 294 30.41 -0.60 28.87
CA GLY A 294 31.60 -0.09 29.58
C GLY A 294 31.30 0.92 30.69
N GLN A 295 31.42 0.49 31.94
CA GLN A 295 32.66 0.65 32.70
C GLN A 295 32.49 0.12 34.13
N SER A 296 33.40 -0.77 34.55
CA SER A 296 34.09 -0.68 35.84
C SER A 296 35.28 -1.65 35.83
N ARG A 297 36.49 -1.10 35.97
CA ARG A 297 37.78 -1.79 36.17
C ARG A 297 38.00 -2.03 37.67
N THR A 298 38.64 -3.14 38.05
CA THR A 298 39.80 -3.18 38.99
C THR A 298 40.47 -4.56 39.08
N HIS A 299 41.81 -4.54 38.94
CA HIS A 299 42.91 -5.39 39.48
C HIS A 299 43.03 -6.94 39.27
N ALA A 300 43.96 -7.32 38.37
CA ALA A 300 45.20 -8.17 38.44
C ALA A 300 45.33 -9.43 39.37
N PRO A 301 46.37 -10.30 39.22
CA PRO A 301 46.82 -11.12 38.07
C PRO A 301 47.18 -12.61 38.45
N HIS A 302 47.23 -13.57 37.51
CA HIS A 302 48.29 -14.61 37.32
C HIS A 302 47.86 -15.89 36.54
N GLN A 303 48.84 -16.40 35.78
CA GLN A 303 49.18 -17.80 35.45
C GLN A 303 48.64 -18.51 34.19
N MET A 304 49.51 -19.42 33.72
CA MET A 304 49.76 -19.96 32.39
C MET A 304 48.95 -21.24 32.03
N ARG A 305 48.63 -21.36 30.72
CA ARG A 305 48.58 -22.57 29.83
C ARG A 305 47.59 -23.74 30.16
N PRO A 306 47.32 -24.68 29.21
CA PRO A 306 47.23 -24.60 27.74
C PRO A 306 46.01 -25.35 27.12
N GLN A 307 45.80 -25.13 25.81
CA GLN A 307 45.23 -25.99 24.74
C GLN A 307 44.10 -26.99 25.04
N GLY A 308 42.97 -26.81 24.33
CA GLY A 308 41.92 -27.82 24.18
C GLY A 308 41.09 -27.57 22.91
N THR A 309 41.33 -28.40 21.90
CA THR A 309 40.63 -28.48 20.62
C THR A 309 39.16 -28.87 20.82
N MET A 310 38.19 -28.16 20.23
CA MET A 310 36.83 -28.70 20.11
C MET A 310 36.16 -28.34 18.77
N ARG A 311 35.46 -29.36 18.27
CA ARG A 311 35.04 -29.60 16.90
C ARG A 311 33.87 -28.71 16.44
N SER A 312 33.89 -28.45 15.14
CA SER A 312 32.79 -27.91 14.34
C SER A 312 31.57 -28.83 14.37
N ILE A 313 30.39 -28.26 14.61
CA ILE A 313 29.07 -28.91 14.54
C ILE A 313 28.30 -28.19 13.43
N TYR A 314 28.36 -28.71 12.22
CA TYR A 314 27.35 -28.48 11.18
C TYR A 314 27.24 -29.75 10.32
N PRO A 315 26.04 -30.33 10.13
CA PRO A 315 25.85 -31.42 9.19
C PRO A 315 25.63 -30.86 7.77
N GLU A 316 26.33 -31.44 6.80
CA GLU A 316 26.08 -31.23 5.36
C GLU A 316 24.73 -31.84 4.94
N PRO A 317 24.00 -31.23 3.97
CA PRO A 317 22.85 -31.85 3.34
C PRO A 317 23.28 -32.76 2.18
N THR A 318 22.93 -34.04 2.32
CA THR A 318 23.08 -35.12 1.35
C THR A 318 22.28 -34.85 0.07
N SER A 319 22.97 -34.97 -1.07
CA SER A 319 22.34 -35.10 -2.38
C SER A 319 21.61 -36.44 -2.49
N THR A 320 20.42 -36.47 -3.09
CA THR A 320 19.87 -37.68 -3.69
C THR A 320 19.21 -37.36 -5.01
N LYS A 321 19.79 -37.91 -6.07
CA LYS A 321 19.26 -38.04 -7.43
C LYS A 321 18.11 -39.04 -7.47
N ILE A 322 17.23 -38.93 -8.47
CA ILE A 322 16.66 -39.98 -9.36
C ILE A 322 15.59 -39.26 -10.23
N ARG A 323 15.83 -39.07 -11.55
CA ARG A 323 15.34 -39.85 -12.72
C ARG A 323 13.81 -39.86 -12.81
N SER A 324 13.16 -39.73 -13.96
CA SER A 324 13.52 -39.70 -15.38
C SER A 324 12.28 -39.21 -16.13
#